data_AF-X0CS42-F1
#
_entry.id   AF-X0CS42-F1
#
_cell.length_a   1.000
_cell.length_b   1.000
_cell.length_c   1.000
_cell.angle_alpha   90.00
_cell.angle_beta   90.00
_cell.angle_gamma   90.00
#
_symmetry.space_group_name_H-M   'P 1'
#
loop_
_entity.id
_entity.type
_entity.pdbx_description
1 polymer ?
#
loop_
_entity_poly.entity_id
_entity_poly.type
_entity_poly.pdbx_seq_one_letter_code
_entity_poly.pdbx_strand_id
1 'polypeptide(L)'
;MSTRRLLNALISGRLRPGLKPGRLTLIVRKDHTKWECIEKVGHNDQGEPLECGEVMKMTEQVCKKCWCIRRVGAAALTEDEMYLGMLARITRGINEWWEYYPELQESEE
;
A
#
# COMPACT_ATOMS: atom_id res chain seq x y z
N MET A 1 -6.90 -3.94 8.70
CA MET A 1 -7.35 -2.66 8.11
C MET A 1 -7.23 -2.80 6.61
N SER A 2 -8.33 -2.65 5.88
CA SER A 2 -8.35 -2.72 4.41
C SER A 2 -8.15 -1.30 3.87
N THR A 3 -7.18 -1.08 2.99
CA THR A 3 -6.97 0.24 2.37
C THR A 3 -8.07 0.51 1.33
N ARG A 4 -8.40 1.79 1.06
CA ARG A 4 -9.33 2.14 -0.03
C ARG A 4 -8.90 1.52 -1.37
N ARG A 5 -7.60 1.45 -1.64
CA ARG A 5 -7.06 0.84 -2.87
C ARG A 5 -7.22 -0.68 -2.91
N LEU A 6 -7.10 -1.39 -1.78
CA LEU A 6 -7.44 -2.81 -1.70
C LEU A 6 -8.93 -3.03 -2.02
N LEU A 7 -9.80 -2.22 -1.43
CA LEU A 7 -11.24 -2.29 -1.70
C LEU A 7 -11.55 -2.02 -3.17
N ASN A 8 -10.94 -0.99 -3.76
CA ASN A 8 -11.11 -0.66 -5.18
C ASN A 8 -10.62 -1.79 -6.09
N ALA A 9 -9.49 -2.42 -5.77
CA ALA A 9 -8.96 -3.56 -6.53
C ALA A 9 -9.86 -4.80 -6.44
N LEU A 10 -10.52 -5.03 -5.29
CA LEU A 10 -11.55 -6.06 -5.13
C LEU A 10 -12.81 -5.74 -5.96
N ILE A 11 -13.30 -4.51 -5.89
CA ILE A 11 -14.51 -4.09 -6.63
C ILE A 11 -14.27 -4.13 -8.14
N SER A 12 -13.09 -3.72 -8.61
CA SER A 12 -12.75 -3.70 -10.03
C SER A 12 -12.48 -5.09 -10.61
N GLY A 13 -12.66 -6.17 -9.83
CA GLY A 13 -12.41 -7.55 -10.26
C GLY A 13 -10.94 -7.91 -10.48
N ARG A 14 -10.00 -7.01 -10.12
CA ARG A 14 -8.55 -7.29 -10.20
C ARG A 14 -8.13 -8.28 -9.11
N LEU A 15 -8.86 -8.31 -8.00
CA LEU A 15 -8.70 -9.29 -6.93
C LEU A 15 -9.96 -10.14 -6.81
N ARG A 16 -9.79 -11.47 -6.84
CA ARG A 16 -10.90 -12.41 -6.67
C ARG A 16 -11.34 -12.48 -5.19
N PRO A 17 -12.64 -12.63 -4.90
CA PRO A 17 -13.10 -12.92 -3.55
C PRO A 17 -12.44 -14.20 -3.01
N GLY A 18 -11.79 -14.10 -1.84
CA GLY A 18 -11.07 -15.23 -1.22
C GLY A 18 -9.57 -15.30 -1.51
N LEU A 19 -9.00 -14.26 -2.13
CA LEU A 19 -7.55 -14.17 -2.34
C LEU A 19 -6.78 -14.22 -1.03
N LYS A 20 -5.78 -15.10 -0.98
CA LYS A 20 -4.87 -15.18 0.16
C LYS A 20 -3.77 -14.13 -0.02
N PRO A 21 -3.56 -13.25 0.95
CA PRO A 21 -2.37 -12.41 0.95
C PRO A 21 -1.12 -13.29 0.77
N GLY A 22 -0.15 -12.81 0.00
CA GLY A 22 1.09 -13.53 -0.22
C GLY A 22 1.96 -13.61 1.05
N ARG A 23 3.11 -14.27 0.93
CA ARG A 23 4.06 -14.36 2.05
C ARG A 23 4.70 -12.99 2.32
N LEU A 24 4.84 -12.65 3.60
CA LEU A 24 5.65 -11.51 4.04
C LEU A 24 7.08 -11.59 3.51
N THR A 25 7.56 -10.50 2.93
CA THR A 25 8.90 -10.41 2.36
C THR A 25 9.55 -9.06 2.65
N LEU A 26 10.88 -9.08 2.86
CA LEU A 26 11.71 -7.86 2.91
C LEU A 26 12.12 -7.40 1.50
N ILE A 27 11.89 -8.23 0.49
CA ILE A 27 12.27 -7.95 -0.89
C ILE A 27 11.18 -7.06 -1.51
N VAL A 28 11.56 -5.84 -1.88
CA VAL A 28 10.70 -4.95 -2.67
C VAL A 28 10.65 -5.49 -4.11
N ARG A 29 9.44 -5.73 -4.63
CA ARG A 29 9.27 -6.17 -6.03
C ARG A 29 9.76 -5.09 -6.99
N LYS A 30 10.21 -5.50 -8.18
CA LYS A 30 10.69 -4.56 -9.22
C LYS A 30 9.60 -3.58 -9.67
N ASP A 31 8.35 -4.03 -9.70
CA ASP A 31 7.19 -3.24 -10.10
C ASP A 31 6.57 -2.44 -8.94
N HIS A 32 7.06 -2.57 -7.71
CA HIS A 32 6.65 -1.75 -6.58
C HIS A 32 7.43 -0.42 -6.58
N THR A 33 6.98 0.55 -7.38
CA THR A 33 7.67 1.84 -7.56
C THR A 33 7.09 2.99 -6.73
N LYS A 34 5.87 2.83 -6.18
CA LYS A 34 5.16 3.86 -5.41
C LYS A 34 4.53 3.30 -4.13
N TRP A 35 4.26 4.17 -3.16
CA TRP A 35 3.45 3.83 -1.99
C TRP A 35 2.42 4.91 -1.68
N GLU A 36 1.29 4.51 -1.10
CA GLU A 36 0.25 5.45 -0.64
C GLU A 36 0.35 5.69 0.86
N CYS A 37 0.32 6.97 1.24
CA CYS A 37 0.31 7.40 2.63
C CYS A 37 -1.07 7.23 3.26
N ILE A 38 -1.10 6.51 4.39
CA ILE A 38 -2.32 6.19 5.16
C ILE A 38 -2.40 6.95 6.49
N GLU A 39 -1.58 7.97 6.70
CA GLU A 39 -1.61 8.74 7.95
C GLU A 39 -2.94 9.47 8.10
N LYS A 40 -3.49 9.43 9.32
CA LYS A 40 -4.72 10.14 9.66
C LYS A 40 -4.40 11.62 9.81
N VAL A 41 -4.93 12.45 8.91
CA VAL A 41 -4.69 13.90 8.87
C VAL A 41 -5.84 14.71 9.48
N GLY A 42 -6.92 14.05 9.91
CA GLY A 42 -8.07 14.69 10.52
C GLY A 42 -9.31 13.82 10.46
N HIS A 43 -10.48 14.47 10.45
CA HIS A 43 -11.78 13.85 10.22
C HIS A 43 -12.54 14.61 9.12
N ASN A 44 -13.40 13.92 8.37
CA ASN A 44 -14.33 14.55 7.44
C ASN A 44 -15.55 15.15 8.17
N ASP A 45 -16.49 15.74 7.42
CA ASP A 45 -17.71 16.35 7.96
C ASP A 45 -18.63 15.34 8.67
N GLN A 46 -18.43 14.04 8.46
CA GLN A 46 -19.15 12.95 9.12
C GLN A 46 -18.43 12.45 10.38
N GLY A 47 -17.30 13.05 10.75
CA GLY A 47 -16.47 12.62 11.88
C GLY A 47 -15.68 11.35 11.62
N GLU A 48 -15.57 10.90 10.36
CA GLU A 48 -14.79 9.72 9.99
C GLU A 48 -13.31 10.09 9.77
N PRO A 49 -12.35 9.23 10.14
CA PRO A 49 -10.94 9.51 9.93
C PRO A 49 -10.60 9.78 8.47
N LEU A 50 -9.95 10.90 8.21
CA LEU A 50 -9.44 11.27 6.90
C LEU A 50 -7.99 10.82 6.76
N GLU A 51 -7.72 9.94 5.81
CA GLU A 51 -6.36 9.50 5.46
C GLU A 51 -5.69 10.49 4.48
N CYS A 52 -4.37 10.61 4.56
CA CYS A 52 -3.59 11.52 3.73
C CYS A 52 -3.77 11.26 2.22
N GLY A 53 -3.69 9.98 1.81
CA GLY A 53 -3.89 9.50 0.45
C GLY A 53 -2.80 9.91 -0.55
N GLU A 54 -1.73 10.57 -0.09
CA GLU A 54 -0.66 11.02 -0.99
C GLU A 54 0.14 9.84 -1.52
N VAL A 55 0.35 9.82 -2.85
CA VAL A 55 1.17 8.81 -3.51
C VAL A 55 2.60 9.31 -3.64
N MET A 56 3.52 8.52 -3.11
CA MET A 56 4.92 8.84 -2.97
C MET A 56 5.76 7.83 -3.77
N LYS A 57 6.94 8.24 -4.23
CA LYS A 57 7.91 7.28 -4.81
C LYS A 57 8.36 6.30 -3.74
N MET A 58 8.60 5.05 -4.10
CA MET A 58 9.05 4.01 -3.15
C MET A 58 10.40 4.37 -2.49
N THR A 59 11.26 5.07 -3.23
CA THR A 59 12.54 5.63 -2.73
C THR A 59 12.38 6.70 -1.65
N GLU A 60 11.18 7.29 -1.51
CA GLU A 60 10.89 8.34 -0.54
C GLU A 60 10.23 7.74 0.69
N GLN A 61 10.88 7.82 1.86
CA GLN A 61 10.33 7.25 3.08
C GLN A 61 9.38 8.21 3.83
N VAL A 62 9.51 9.52 3.58
CA VAL A 62 8.70 10.56 4.23
C VAL A 62 7.70 11.11 3.21
N CYS A 63 6.42 11.13 3.57
CA CYS A 63 5.40 11.74 2.73
C CYS A 63 5.55 13.26 2.74
N LYS A 64 5.58 13.87 1.55
CA LYS A 64 5.80 15.32 1.37
C LYS A 64 4.60 16.18 1.77
N LYS A 65 3.42 15.57 1.97
CA LYS A 65 2.18 16.25 2.34
C LYS A 65 1.97 16.29 3.86
N CYS A 66 2.01 15.13 4.53
CA CYS A 66 1.80 15.01 5.99
C CYS A 66 3.12 15.08 6.80
N TRP A 67 4.29 15.01 6.16
CA TRP A 67 5.60 14.87 6.81
C TRP A 67 5.78 13.61 7.68
N CYS A 68 4.89 12.65 7.50
CA CYS A 68 4.89 11.39 8.21
C CYS A 68 5.74 10.34 7.49
N ILE A 69 6.50 9.56 8.26
CA ILE A 69 7.27 8.42 7.76
C ILE A 69 6.28 7.33 7.33
N ARG A 70 6.57 6.62 6.23
CA ARG A 70 5.82 5.44 5.77
C ARG A 70 5.57 4.46 6.91
N ARG A 71 4.32 4.02 7.09
CA ARG A 71 3.88 3.18 8.21
C ARG A 71 3.23 1.89 7.74
N VAL A 72 3.11 0.94 8.68
CA VAL A 72 2.28 -0.26 8.51
C VAL A 72 0.89 0.15 8.04
N GLY A 73 0.40 -0.48 6.99
CA GLY A 73 -0.83 -0.15 6.29
C GLY A 73 -0.63 0.57 4.95
N ALA A 74 0.56 1.15 4.69
CA ALA A 74 0.85 1.81 3.42
C ALA A 74 0.60 0.86 2.23
N ALA A 75 -0.10 1.33 1.21
CA ALA A 75 -0.33 0.52 0.00
C ALA A 75 0.95 0.48 -0.84
N ALA A 76 1.31 -0.71 -1.34
CA ALA A 76 2.33 -0.88 -2.36
C ALA A 76 1.69 -0.70 -3.74
N LEU A 77 2.29 0.13 -4.58
CA LEU A 77 1.74 0.53 -5.88
C LEU A 77 2.76 0.40 -7.01
N THR A 78 2.26 0.14 -8.22
CA THR A 78 3.04 0.29 -9.46
C THR A 78 3.19 1.75 -9.87
N GLU A 79 3.92 1.99 -10.95
CA GLU A 79 4.06 3.34 -11.53
C GLU A 79 2.71 3.89 -11.98
N ASP A 80 1.85 3.06 -12.55
CA ASP A 80 0.47 3.41 -12.92
C ASP A 80 -0.51 3.39 -11.72
N GLU A 81 0.05 3.37 -10.51
CA GLU A 81 -0.66 3.35 -9.22
C GLU A 81 -1.59 2.15 -9.02
N MET A 82 -1.28 1.04 -9.68
CA MET A 82 -1.98 -0.22 -9.51
C MET A 82 -1.63 -0.81 -8.16
N TYR A 83 -2.64 -1.25 -7.41
CA TYR A 83 -2.42 -1.89 -6.12
C TYR A 83 -1.65 -3.20 -6.28
N LEU A 84 -0.63 -3.42 -5.44
CA LEU A 84 0.19 -4.65 -5.41
C LEU A 84 0.06 -5.39 -4.08
N GLY A 85 -0.22 -4.66 -3.00
CA GLY A 85 -0.08 -5.17 -1.64
C GLY A 85 0.00 -4.07 -0.60
N MET A 86 0.52 -4.41 0.57
CA MET A 86 0.64 -3.45 1.68
C MET A 86 1.85 -3.71 2.56
N LEU A 87 2.31 -2.66 3.23
CA LEU A 87 3.31 -2.76 4.29
C LEU A 87 2.65 -3.39 5.52
N ALA A 88 2.91 -4.67 5.76
CA ALA A 88 2.24 -5.41 6.82
C ALA A 88 2.96 -5.30 8.16
N ARG A 89 4.28 -5.11 8.16
CA ARG A 89 5.06 -5.02 9.40
C ARG A 89 6.34 -4.22 9.24
N ILE A 90 6.73 -3.49 10.29
CA ILE A 90 8.06 -2.89 10.41
C ILE A 90 8.75 -3.56 11.60
N THR A 91 9.98 -4.02 11.42
CA THR A 91 10.80 -4.62 12.50
C THR A 91 12.08 -3.83 12.68
N ARG A 92 12.56 -3.72 13.93
CA ARG A 92 13.78 -2.97 14.28
C ARG A 92 13.77 -1.52 13.80
N GLY A 93 12.58 -0.92 13.62
CA GLY A 93 12.40 0.45 13.16
C GLY A 93 12.68 0.72 11.68
N ILE A 94 13.32 -0.21 10.95
CA ILE A 94 13.79 0.03 9.58
C ILE A 94 13.44 -1.07 8.57
N ASN A 95 13.18 -2.29 9.04
CA ASN A 95 12.96 -3.43 8.16
C ASN A 95 11.47 -3.55 7.82
N GLU A 96 11.13 -3.11 6.62
CA GLU A 96 9.76 -3.11 6.07
C GLU A 96 9.42 -4.47 5.45
N TRP A 97 8.44 -5.16 6.02
CA TRP A 97 7.90 -6.43 5.55
C TRP A 97 6.62 -6.19 4.77
N TRP A 98 6.68 -6.43 3.47
CA TRP A 98 5.61 -6.24 2.52
C TRP A 98 4.83 -7.54 2.30
N GLU A 99 3.53 -7.40 2.15
CA GLU A 99 2.60 -8.47 1.78
C GLU A 99 2.04 -8.16 0.40
N TYR A 100 2.43 -8.92 -0.61
CA TYR A 100 1.97 -8.74 -1.99
C TYR A 100 0.89 -9.76 -2.34
N TYR A 101 -0.04 -9.38 -3.22
CA TYR A 101 -1.01 -10.31 -3.79
C TYR A 101 -0.42 -10.95 -5.06
N PRO A 102 -0.21 -12.28 -5.07
CA PRO A 102 0.43 -12.98 -6.19
C PRO A 102 -0.26 -12.78 -7.55
N GLU A 103 -1.56 -12.63 -7.55
CA GLU A 103 -2.40 -12.49 -8.74
C GLU A 103 -2.32 -11.10 -9.38
N LEU A 104 -1.63 -10.15 -8.73
CA LEU A 104 -1.26 -8.84 -9.25
C LEU A 104 0.18 -8.82 -9.78
N GLN A 105 0.76 -9.98 -10.06
CA GLN A 105 1.95 -10.07 -10.88
C GLN A 105 1.53 -9.86 -12.34
N GLU A 106 2.07 -8.83 -12.99
CA GLU A 106 2.09 -8.84 -14.45
C GLU A 106 2.85 -10.08 -14.88
N SER A 107 2.18 -10.96 -15.61
CA SER A 107 2.83 -12.03 -16.34
C SER A 107 3.90 -11.40 -17.22
N GLU A 108 5.17 -11.73 -16.97
CA GLU A 108 6.20 -11.53 -17.98
C GLU A 108 5.85 -12.48 -19.15
N GLU A 109 5.16 -11.94 -20.16
CA GLU A 109 5.11 -12.52 -21.52
C GLU A 109 6.15 -11.83 -22.41
#